data_AF-A0A835HKB8-F1
#
_entry.id   AF-A0A835HKB8-F1
#
_cell.length_a   1.000
_cell.length_b   1.000
_cell.length_c   1.000
_cell.angle_alpha   90.00
_cell.angle_beta   90.00
_cell.angle_gamma   90.00
#
_symmetry.space_group_name_H-M   'P 1'
#
loop_
_entity.id
_entity.type
_entity.pdbx_description
1 polymer ?
#
loop_
_entity_poly.entity_id
_entity_poly.type
_entity_poly.pdbx_seq_one_letter_code
_entity_poly.pdbx_strand_id
1 'polypeptide(L)'
;MREELGLFIESLKEASRDHVEVDPSAKVLTLSTDMSCLMVFGKKRIHNEHEQKGFHAIVQEGMQLAAVFNIAYYIPYVGALDLQGLAKRMKIVSKVFDDMFEQIIDEHVDASDKGQHRDFVDVMLSFMESKDNEFQIERSNIKAIILVNNQIIHIYISKNNA
;
A
#
# COMPACT_ATOMS: atom_id res chain seq x y z
N MET A 1 7.17 6.80 -14.01
CA MET A 1 6.02 7.71 -13.76
C MET A 1 5.48 8.36 -15.03
N ARG A 2 6.27 9.08 -15.85
CA ARG A 2 5.77 9.67 -17.12
C ARG A 2 5.20 8.65 -18.10
N GLU A 3 5.86 7.50 -18.21
CA GLU A 3 5.40 6.38 -19.04
C GLU A 3 4.02 5.87 -18.62
N GLU A 4 3.80 5.67 -17.32
CA GLU A 4 2.52 5.23 -16.75
C GLU A 4 1.37 6.21 -17.03
N LEU A 5 1.63 7.50 -16.88
CA LEU A 5 0.65 8.52 -17.24
C LEU A 5 0.34 8.49 -18.75
N GLY A 6 1.34 8.22 -19.58
CA GLY A 6 1.17 8.04 -21.02
C GLY A 6 0.25 6.87 -21.35
N LEU A 7 0.48 5.70 -20.74
CA LEU A 7 -0.37 4.51 -20.90
C LEU A 7 -1.82 4.76 -20.46
N PHE A 8 -2.01 5.49 -19.36
CA PHE A 8 -3.35 5.87 -18.90
C PHE A 8 -4.07 6.78 -19.90
N ILE A 9 -3.39 7.81 -20.41
CA ILE A 9 -3.97 8.74 -21.40
C ILE A 9 -4.33 7.99 -22.69
N GLU A 10 -3.48 7.06 -23.13
CA GLU A 10 -3.76 6.28 -24.34
C GLU A 10 -4.96 5.34 -24.14
N SER A 11 -5.05 4.68 -22.98
CA SER A 11 -6.23 3.87 -22.63
C SER A 11 -7.54 4.68 -22.63
N LEU A 12 -7.51 5.94 -22.19
CA LEU A 12 -8.69 6.82 -22.25
C LEU A 12 -9.04 7.22 -23.69
N LYS A 13 -8.04 7.49 -24.54
CA LYS A 13 -8.27 7.81 -25.95
C LYS A 13 -8.88 6.64 -26.71
N GLU A 14 -8.40 5.42 -26.46
CA GLU A 14 -8.95 4.20 -27.06
C GLU A 14 -10.42 4.01 -26.66
N ALA A 15 -10.73 4.06 -25.36
CA ALA A 15 -12.10 3.94 -24.89
C ALA A 15 -13.03 5.03 -25.47
N SER A 16 -12.51 6.25 -25.64
CA SER A 16 -13.25 7.34 -26.28
C SER A 16 -13.54 7.06 -27.76
N ARG A 17 -12.55 6.56 -28.51
CA ARG A 17 -12.70 6.17 -29.93
C ARG A 17 -13.73 5.06 -30.10
N ASP A 18 -13.72 4.09 -29.21
CA ASP A 18 -14.62 2.93 -29.24
C ASP A 18 -15.99 3.21 -28.62
N HIS A 19 -16.21 4.43 -28.13
CA HIS A 19 -17.44 4.87 -27.44
C HIS A 19 -17.82 3.95 -26.26
N VAL A 20 -16.80 3.44 -25.57
CA VAL A 20 -16.96 2.59 -24.39
C VAL A 20 -17.11 3.47 -23.16
N GLU A 21 -18.14 3.20 -22.36
CA GLU A 21 -18.31 3.86 -21.06
C GLU A 21 -17.15 3.50 -20.13
N VAL A 22 -16.54 4.52 -19.53
CA VAL A 22 -15.42 4.36 -18.61
C VAL A 22 -15.77 4.95 -17.26
N ASP A 23 -15.44 4.22 -16.20
CA ASP A 23 -15.41 4.77 -14.85
C ASP A 23 -14.06 5.49 -14.65
N PRO A 24 -14.03 6.84 -14.66
CA PRO A 24 -12.80 7.61 -14.49
C PRO A 24 -12.20 7.41 -13.10
N SER A 25 -13.02 7.18 -12.08
CA SER A 25 -12.56 6.98 -10.71
C SER A 25 -11.79 5.67 -10.57
N ALA A 26 -12.32 4.57 -11.11
CA ALA A 26 -11.65 3.28 -11.10
C ALA A 26 -10.32 3.33 -11.90
N LYS A 27 -10.31 4.02 -13.04
CA LYS A 27 -9.12 4.21 -13.87
C LYS A 27 -8.04 5.05 -13.15
N VAL A 28 -8.41 6.17 -12.54
CA VAL A 28 -7.48 7.03 -11.78
C VAL A 28 -6.96 6.30 -10.55
N LEU A 29 -7.82 5.56 -9.84
CA LEU A 29 -7.41 4.74 -8.70
C LEU A 29 -6.34 3.73 -9.10
N THR A 30 -6.58 2.99 -10.19
CA THR A 30 -5.62 2.01 -10.71
C THR A 30 -4.27 2.65 -11.05
N LEU A 31 -4.29 3.79 -11.76
CA LEU A 31 -3.07 4.53 -12.09
C LEU A 31 -2.31 4.97 -10.84
N SER A 32 -3.03 5.51 -9.85
CA SER A 32 -2.45 6.01 -8.62
C SER A 32 -1.82 4.89 -7.79
N THR A 33 -2.50 3.74 -7.69
CA THR A 33 -1.96 2.55 -7.04
C THR A 33 -0.70 2.04 -7.75
N ASP A 34 -0.73 1.88 -9.08
CA ASP A 34 0.43 1.39 -9.85
C ASP A 34 1.64 2.35 -9.73
N MET A 35 1.41 3.67 -9.78
CA MET A 35 2.49 4.65 -9.57
C MET A 35 3.08 4.57 -8.16
N SER A 36 2.24 4.35 -7.15
CA SER A 36 2.68 4.24 -5.75
C SER A 36 3.49 2.98 -5.52
N CYS A 37 3.03 1.84 -6.04
CA CYS A 37 3.78 0.59 -5.99
C CYS A 37 5.14 0.73 -6.70
N LEU A 38 5.20 1.39 -7.86
CA LEU A 38 6.47 1.65 -8.55
C LEU A 38 7.42 2.54 -7.73
N MET A 39 6.91 3.61 -7.13
CA MET A 39 7.74 4.52 -6.34
C MET A 39 8.25 3.87 -5.05
N VAL A 40 7.39 3.09 -4.39
CA VAL A 40 7.69 2.53 -3.09
C VAL A 40 8.47 1.23 -3.19
N PHE A 41 8.07 0.32 -4.09
CA PHE A 41 8.60 -1.04 -4.19
C PHE A 41 9.43 -1.30 -5.46
N GLY A 42 9.60 -0.30 -6.32
CA GLY A 42 10.28 -0.46 -7.61
C GLY A 42 9.53 -1.36 -8.62
N LYS A 43 8.31 -1.81 -8.30
CA LYS A 43 7.54 -2.79 -9.08
C LYS A 43 6.09 -2.35 -9.26
N LYS A 44 5.55 -2.56 -10.46
CA LYS A 44 4.21 -2.09 -10.83
C LYS A 44 3.09 -2.78 -10.06
N ARG A 45 3.21 -4.10 -9.81
CA ARG A 45 2.24 -4.93 -9.08
C ARG A 45 2.96 -6.10 -8.38
N ILE A 46 2.40 -6.55 -7.26
CA ILE A 46 2.78 -7.80 -6.57
C ILE A 46 2.49 -8.97 -7.53
N HIS A 47 3.37 -9.96 -7.57
CA HIS A 47 3.39 -11.03 -8.58
C HIS A 47 2.04 -11.75 -8.70
N ASN A 48 1.46 -11.79 -9.89
CA ASN A 48 0.20 -12.48 -10.25
C ASN A 48 -1.13 -11.82 -9.83
N GLU A 49 -2.13 -11.93 -10.72
CA GLU A 49 -3.49 -11.39 -10.53
C GLU A 49 -4.19 -11.90 -9.26
N HIS A 50 -3.87 -13.12 -8.83
CA HIS A 50 -4.42 -13.72 -7.62
C HIS A 50 -3.89 -13.06 -6.35
N GLU A 51 -2.59 -12.82 -6.27
CA GLU A 51 -1.97 -12.13 -5.12
C GLU A 51 -2.43 -10.68 -5.07
N GLN A 52 -2.61 -10.05 -6.23
CA GLN A 52 -3.15 -8.69 -6.30
C GLN A 52 -4.61 -8.59 -5.82
N LYS A 53 -5.48 -9.53 -6.22
CA LYS A 53 -6.87 -9.55 -5.72
C LYS A 53 -6.90 -9.76 -4.21
N GLY A 54 -6.03 -10.62 -3.69
CA GLY A 54 -5.84 -10.80 -2.24
C GLY A 54 -5.38 -9.52 -1.56
N PHE A 55 -4.36 -8.86 -2.10
CA PHE A 55 -3.84 -7.60 -1.60
C PHE A 55 -4.91 -6.50 -1.56
N HIS A 56 -5.66 -6.32 -2.64
CA HIS A 56 -6.74 -5.34 -2.69
C HIS A 56 -7.81 -5.60 -1.63
N ALA A 57 -8.21 -6.86 -1.43
CA ALA A 57 -9.17 -7.23 -0.40
C ALA A 57 -8.65 -6.92 1.02
N ILE A 58 -7.36 -7.16 1.28
CA ILE A 58 -6.74 -6.89 2.59
C ILE A 58 -6.61 -5.38 2.85
N VAL A 59 -6.26 -4.60 1.82
CA VAL A 59 -6.24 -3.13 1.89
C VAL A 59 -7.63 -2.58 2.18
N GLN A 60 -8.66 -3.08 1.47
CA GLN A 60 -10.04 -2.69 1.68
C GLN A 60 -10.53 -3.04 3.10
N GLU A 61 -10.24 -4.23 3.58
CA GLU A 61 -10.56 -4.67 4.95
C GLU A 61 -9.86 -3.78 5.99
N GLY A 62 -8.57 -3.47 5.80
CA GLY A 62 -7.82 -2.58 6.69
C GLY A 62 -8.43 -1.18 6.77
N MET A 63 -8.89 -0.63 5.63
CA MET A 63 -9.56 0.67 5.58
C MET A 63 -10.91 0.65 6.28
N GLN A 64 -11.70 -0.41 6.08
CA GLN A 64 -12.96 -0.57 6.79
C GLN A 64 -12.72 -0.62 8.30
N LEU A 65 -11.76 -1.43 8.76
CA LEU A 65 -11.42 -1.52 10.19
C LEU A 65 -10.90 -0.20 10.78
N ALA A 66 -10.18 0.60 10.00
CA ALA A 66 -9.72 1.93 10.41
C ALA A 66 -10.86 2.96 10.49
N ALA A 67 -11.91 2.81 9.67
CA ALA A 67 -13.06 3.71 9.61
C ALA A 67 -14.22 3.31 10.55
N VAL A 68 -14.30 2.04 10.95
CA VAL A 68 -15.40 1.53 11.77
C VAL A 68 -15.32 2.09 13.20
N PHE A 69 -16.47 2.51 13.70
CA PHE A 69 -16.66 2.91 15.09
C PHE A 69 -16.36 1.74 16.04
N ASN A 70 -15.37 1.90 16.91
CA ASN A 70 -14.98 0.88 17.88
C ASN A 70 -15.44 1.26 19.30
N ILE A 71 -16.38 0.48 19.83
CA ILE A 71 -17.01 0.67 21.15
C ILE A 71 -15.98 0.57 22.28
N ALA A 72 -14.90 -0.20 22.09
CA ALA A 72 -13.82 -0.34 23.07
C ALA A 72 -13.15 0.99 23.43
N TYR A 73 -13.15 1.98 22.51
CA TYR A 73 -12.59 3.31 22.78
C TYR A 73 -13.50 4.18 23.65
N TYR A 74 -14.80 3.88 23.72
CA TYR A 74 -15.78 4.65 24.48
C TYR A 74 -16.12 4.02 25.82
N ILE A 75 -15.99 2.69 25.93
CA ILE A 75 -16.28 1.95 27.16
C ILE A 75 -15.04 1.09 27.49
N PRO A 76 -14.13 1.59 28.35
CA PRO A 76 -12.85 0.93 28.63
C PRO A 76 -12.97 -0.52 29.14
N TYR A 77 -14.05 -0.82 29.86
CA TYR A 77 -14.28 -2.14 30.48
C TYR A 77 -14.64 -3.26 29.50
N VAL A 78 -15.11 -2.94 28.29
CA VAL A 78 -15.45 -3.94 27.26
C VAL A 78 -14.36 -4.12 26.21
N GLY A 79 -13.29 -3.32 26.27
CA GLY A 79 -12.23 -3.36 25.26
C GLY A 79 -11.50 -4.69 25.16
N ALA A 80 -11.33 -5.40 26.28
CA ALA A 80 -10.72 -6.73 26.30
C ALA A 80 -11.61 -7.83 25.71
N LEU A 81 -12.92 -7.59 25.58
CA LEU A 81 -13.87 -8.59 25.09
C LEU A 81 -13.93 -8.67 23.56
N ASP A 82 -13.41 -7.65 22.86
CA ASP A 82 -13.45 -7.53 21.39
C ASP A 82 -14.85 -7.85 20.84
N LEU A 83 -15.90 -7.23 21.41
CA LEU A 83 -17.30 -7.56 21.13
C LEU A 83 -17.69 -7.39 19.65
N GLN A 84 -17.00 -6.50 18.94
CA GLN A 84 -17.20 -6.26 17.51
C GLN A 84 -16.25 -7.09 16.63
N GLY A 85 -15.32 -7.85 17.23
CA GLY A 85 -14.30 -8.64 16.54
C GLY A 85 -13.25 -7.83 15.80
N LEU A 86 -13.19 -6.51 16.02
CA LEU A 86 -12.34 -5.58 15.27
C LEU A 86 -10.86 -5.82 15.59
N ALA A 87 -10.51 -6.11 16.84
CA ALA A 87 -9.13 -6.36 17.22
C ALA A 87 -8.60 -7.65 16.58
N LYS A 88 -9.39 -8.72 16.59
CA LYS A 88 -9.04 -9.98 15.91
C LYS A 88 -8.88 -9.79 14.40
N ARG A 89 -9.81 -9.10 13.75
CA ARG A 89 -9.74 -8.80 12.30
C ARG A 89 -8.51 -7.95 11.97
N MET A 90 -8.25 -6.91 12.76
CA MET A 90 -7.08 -6.05 12.57
C MET A 90 -5.77 -6.82 12.74
N LYS A 91 -5.72 -7.77 13.67
CA LYS A 91 -4.54 -8.64 13.84
C LYS A 91 -4.28 -9.52 12.61
N ILE A 92 -5.32 -10.03 11.97
CA ILE A 92 -5.20 -10.82 10.73
C ILE A 92 -4.67 -9.92 9.61
N VAL A 93 -5.27 -8.74 9.41
CA VAL A 93 -4.85 -7.77 8.40
C VAL A 93 -3.40 -7.34 8.62
N SER A 94 -3.04 -6.99 9.86
CA SER A 94 -1.68 -6.59 10.24
C SER A 94 -0.66 -7.68 9.94
N LYS A 95 -1.01 -8.96 10.18
CA LYS A 95 -0.10 -10.07 9.88
C LYS A 95 0.15 -10.20 8.38
N VAL A 96 -0.90 -10.10 7.56
CA VAL A 96 -0.76 -10.20 6.10
C VAL A 96 0.10 -9.05 5.54
N PHE A 97 -0.08 -7.82 6.03
CA PHE A 97 0.79 -6.72 5.65
C PHE A 97 2.24 -6.92 6.12
N ASP A 98 2.43 -7.42 7.35
CA ASP A 98 3.76 -7.68 7.91
C ASP A 98 4.52 -8.70 7.06
N ASP A 99 3.90 -9.86 6.77
CA ASP A 99 4.48 -10.93 5.94
C ASP A 99 4.83 -10.40 4.53
N MET A 100 3.94 -9.61 3.94
CA MET A 100 4.14 -9.04 2.60
C MET A 100 5.27 -8.00 2.56
N PHE A 101 5.33 -7.09 3.54
CA PHE A 101 6.42 -6.11 3.58
C PHE A 101 7.76 -6.73 3.92
N GLU A 102 7.77 -7.79 4.74
CA GLU A 102 8.99 -8.55 5.00
C GLU A 102 9.56 -9.14 3.71
N GLN A 103 8.71 -9.78 2.90
CA GLN A 103 9.10 -10.30 1.58
C GLN A 103 9.64 -9.21 0.66
N ILE A 104 8.97 -8.05 0.60
CA ILE A 104 9.44 -6.91 -0.19
C ILE A 104 10.81 -6.46 0.27
N ILE A 105 11.04 -6.31 1.57
CA ILE A 105 12.33 -5.86 2.09
C ILE A 105 13.41 -6.92 1.80
N ASP A 106 13.13 -8.21 1.97
CA ASP A 106 14.06 -9.31 1.65
C ASP A 106 14.49 -9.27 0.18
N GLU A 107 13.52 -9.10 -0.74
CA GLU A 107 13.82 -8.95 -2.17
C GLU A 107 14.75 -7.77 -2.47
N HIS A 108 14.69 -6.68 -1.69
CA HIS A 108 15.54 -5.51 -1.87
C HIS A 108 16.92 -5.68 -1.24
N VAL A 109 17.02 -6.41 -0.12
CA VAL A 109 18.30 -6.75 0.52
C VAL A 109 19.10 -7.73 -0.33
N ASP A 110 18.45 -8.75 -0.91
CA ASP A 110 19.11 -9.76 -1.74
C ASP A 110 19.52 -9.22 -3.13
N ALA A 111 18.89 -8.13 -3.60
CA ALA A 111 19.20 -7.47 -4.86
C ALA A 111 20.47 -6.59 -4.75
N SER A 112 21.63 -7.22 -4.59
CA SER A 112 22.93 -6.59 -4.30
C SER A 112 23.50 -5.61 -5.36
N ASP A 113 22.82 -5.31 -6.47
CA ASP A 113 23.36 -4.40 -7.50
C ASP A 113 22.28 -3.73 -8.38
N LYS A 114 21.40 -2.90 -7.79
CA LYS A 114 20.41 -2.13 -8.54
C LYS A 114 20.96 -0.80 -9.12
N GLY A 115 22.09 -0.78 -9.82
CA GLY A 115 22.52 0.35 -10.66
C GLY A 115 22.22 1.78 -10.11
N GLN A 116 21.64 2.66 -10.95
CA GLN A 116 21.25 4.04 -10.58
C GLN A 116 19.77 4.21 -10.17
N HIS A 117 18.93 3.19 -10.28
CA HIS A 117 17.49 3.32 -10.02
C HIS A 117 17.15 2.78 -8.62
N ARG A 118 17.19 3.67 -7.63
CA ARG A 118 16.78 3.39 -6.25
C ARG A 118 15.31 3.75 -6.06
N ASP A 119 14.55 2.82 -5.48
CA ASP A 119 13.19 3.07 -4.99
C ASP A 119 13.19 3.50 -3.51
N PHE A 120 12.00 3.74 -2.95
CA PHE A 120 11.87 4.19 -1.55
C PHE A 120 12.46 3.17 -0.56
N VAL A 121 12.24 1.87 -0.78
CA VAL A 121 12.74 0.81 0.12
C VAL A 121 14.26 0.77 0.06
N ASP A 122 14.87 0.89 -1.12
CA ASP A 122 16.33 0.98 -1.27
C ASP A 122 16.90 2.17 -0.49
N VAL A 123 16.23 3.33 -0.52
CA VAL A 123 16.64 4.52 0.22
C VAL A 123 16.54 4.28 1.73
N MET A 124 15.44 3.70 2.21
CA MET A 124 15.27 3.39 3.63
C MET A 124 16.30 2.37 4.14
N LEU A 125 16.61 1.34 3.35
CA LEU A 125 17.65 0.36 3.66
C LEU A 125 19.03 1.01 3.78
N SER A 126 19.35 1.98 2.92
CA SER A 126 20.63 2.70 3.02
C SER A 126 20.82 3.47 4.34
N PHE A 127 19.72 3.96 4.94
CA PHE A 127 19.75 4.59 6.26
C PHE A 127 19.87 3.58 7.40
N MET A 128 19.40 2.34 7.21
CA MET A 128 19.59 1.25 8.17
C MET A 128 21.06 0.80 8.22
N GLU A 129 21.78 0.82 7.10
CA GLU A 129 23.19 0.44 7.01
C GLU A 129 24.17 1.53 7.49
N SER A 130 23.76 2.80 7.45
CA SER A 130 24.59 3.92 7.89
C SER A 130 24.74 3.96 9.42
N LYS A 131 25.98 3.82 9.92
CA LYS A 131 26.32 3.83 11.36
C LYS A 131 26.32 5.22 12.01
N ASP A 132 25.99 6.28 11.25
CA ASP A 132 26.17 7.68 11.64
C ASP A 132 24.84 8.40 11.98
N ASN A 133 23.74 7.65 12.08
CA ASN A 133 22.43 8.22 12.40
C ASN A 133 22.20 8.24 13.91
N GLU A 134 21.76 9.38 14.45
CA GLU A 134 21.31 9.52 15.85
C GLU A 134 20.11 8.60 16.17
N PHE A 135 19.38 8.16 15.15
CA PHE A 135 18.27 7.22 15.24
C PHE A 135 18.55 5.99 14.38
N GLN A 136 18.52 4.80 14.99
CA GLN A 136 18.62 3.54 14.25
C GLN A 136 17.27 3.21 13.60
N ILE A 137 17.22 3.26 12.27
CA ILE A 137 16.07 2.78 11.50
C ILE A 137 16.14 1.26 11.48
N GLU A 138 15.12 0.60 12.00
CA GLU A 138 14.94 -0.84 11.92
C GLU A 138 13.93 -1.20 10.82
N ARG A 139 13.90 -2.47 10.42
CA ARG A 139 12.90 -3.01 9.48
C ARG A 139 11.47 -2.70 9.91
N SER A 140 11.19 -2.73 11.22
CA SER A 140 9.88 -2.38 11.79
C SER A 140 9.46 -0.94 11.44
N ASN A 141 10.40 0.01 11.45
CA ASN A 141 10.15 1.39 11.05
C ASN A 141 9.87 1.51 9.55
N ILE A 142 10.64 0.79 8.72
CA ILE A 142 10.44 0.75 7.27
C ILE A 142 9.03 0.24 6.93
N LYS A 143 8.63 -0.89 7.52
CA LYS A 143 7.28 -1.47 7.35
C LYS A 143 6.17 -0.50 7.76
N ALA A 144 6.33 0.19 8.89
CA ALA A 144 5.36 1.17 9.36
C ALA A 144 5.20 2.36 8.39
N ILE A 145 6.31 2.88 7.86
CA ILE A 145 6.28 4.03 6.93
C ILE A 145 5.65 3.64 5.59
N ILE A 146 5.97 2.45 5.07
CA ILE A 146 5.35 1.90 3.86
C ILE A 146 3.83 1.80 4.01
N LEU A 147 3.36 1.32 5.17
CA LEU A 147 1.94 1.17 5.45
C LEU A 147 1.21 2.52 5.42
N VAL A 148 1.78 3.56 6.04
CA VAL A 148 1.20 4.91 6.07
C VAL A 148 1.15 5.53 4.67
N ASN A 149 2.23 5.41 3.89
CA ASN A 149 2.31 5.99 2.55
C ASN A 149 1.31 5.37 1.57
N ASN A 150 1.02 4.07 1.69
CA ASN A 150 0.03 3.41 0.84
C ASN A 150 -1.43 3.69 1.26
N GLN A 151 -1.68 4.02 2.53
CA GLN A 151 -3.02 4.33 3.04
C GLN A 151 -3.53 5.71 2.62
N ILE A 152 -2.65 6.71 2.48
CA ILE A 152 -3.04 8.10 2.20
C ILE A 152 -3.73 8.24 0.83
N ILE A 153 -3.30 7.45 -0.16
CA ILE A 153 -3.78 7.57 -1.54
C ILE A 153 -5.20 7.02 -1.71
N HIS A 154 -5.49 5.87 -1.10
CA HIS A 154 -6.83 5.28 -1.16
C HIS A 154 -7.85 6.06 -0.31
N ILE A 155 -7.46 6.62 0.84
CA ILE A 155 -8.35 7.46 1.66
C ILE A 155 -8.73 8.74 0.91
N TYR A 156 -7.78 9.38 0.22
CA TYR A 156 -8.04 10.59 -0.56
C TYR A 156 -9.03 10.36 -1.71
N ILE A 157 -8.90 9.23 -2.43
CA ILE A 157 -9.78 8.92 -3.56
C ILE A 157 -11.17 8.44 -3.09
N SER A 158 -11.26 7.64 -2.01
CA SER A 158 -12.54 7.15 -1.49
C SER A 158 -13.43 8.25 -0.88
N LYS A 159 -12.85 9.32 -0.31
CA LYS A 159 -13.62 10.43 0.28
C LYS A 159 -14.19 11.41 -0.73
N ASN A 160 -13.62 11.48 -1.94
CA ASN A 160 -14.00 12.48 -2.95
C ASN A 160 -15.07 11.97 -3.93
N ASN A 161 -15.56 10.74 -3.73
CA ASN A 161 -16.61 10.08 -4.51
C ASN A 161 -17.87 9.78 -3.68
N ALA A 162 -18.04 10.46 -2.53
CA ALA A 162 -19.24 10.39 -1.68
C ALA A 162 -20.00 11.72 -1.72
#